data_AF-A0A928H5S7-F1
#
_entry.id   AF-A0A928H5S7-F1
#
_cell.length_a   1.000
_cell.length_b   1.000
_cell.length_c   1.000
_cell.angle_alpha   90.00
_cell.angle_beta   90.00
_cell.angle_gamma   90.00
#
_symmetry.space_group_name_H-M   'P 1'
#
loop_
_entity.id
_entity.type
_entity.pdbx_description
1 polymer ?
#
loop_
_entity_poly.entity_id
_entity_poly.type
_entity_poly.pdbx_seq_one_letter_code
_entity_poly.pdbx_strand_id
1 'polypeptide(L)'
;MKSPDKTLFFFFRSIPKELNEDIWMVRAVLPPNAVTDTMMSVEATDGNGKPLDLAVFEFVGCRVDISNGKGALAYGDFAAGMGETAVWMFRPGREPVPGGLTFG
;
A
#
# COMPACT_ATOMS: atom_id res chain seq x y z
N MET A 1 13.43 9.18 13.00
CA MET A 1 14.04 7.94 12.42
C MET A 1 14.52 8.30 11.02
N LYS A 2 15.74 7.91 10.63
CA LYS A 2 16.26 8.16 9.27
C LYS A 2 16.30 6.82 8.53
N SER A 3 15.78 6.78 7.31
CA SER A 3 15.82 5.57 6.47
C SER A 3 17.25 5.28 5.98
N PRO A 4 17.52 4.07 5.45
CA PRO A 4 18.78 3.75 4.78
C PRO A 4 19.14 4.74 3.66
N ASP A 5 20.41 4.74 3.27
CA ASP A 5 20.96 5.56 2.18
C ASP A 5 20.55 5.11 0.77
N LYS A 6 19.65 4.13 0.68
CA LYS A 6 19.11 3.55 -0.54
C LYS A 6 17.59 3.58 -0.56
N THR A 7 17.02 3.52 -1.76
CA THR A 7 15.57 3.33 -1.94
C THR A 7 15.14 1.97 -1.39
N LEU A 8 14.06 1.95 -0.61
CA LEU A 8 13.39 0.72 -0.19
C LEU A 8 12.05 0.56 -0.90
N PHE A 9 11.71 -0.69 -1.18
CA PHE A 9 10.43 -1.07 -1.77
C PHE A 9 9.71 -1.99 -0.79
N PHE A 10 8.45 -1.68 -0.51
CA PHE A 10 7.56 -2.51 0.30
C PHE A 10 6.43 -3.02 -0.59
N PHE A 11 6.18 -4.33 -0.54
CA PHE A 11 5.18 -4.98 -1.37
C PHE A 11 4.09 -5.59 -0.50
N PHE A 12 2.84 -5.31 -0.87
CA PHE A 12 1.65 -5.85 -0.23
C PHE A 12 0.77 -6.49 -1.29
N ARG A 13 0.04 -7.53 -0.90
CA ARG A 13 -0.90 -8.20 -1.81
C ARG A 13 -2.14 -8.67 -1.06
N SER A 14 -3.23 -8.78 -1.81
CA SER A 14 -4.46 -9.42 -1.33
C SER A 14 -4.21 -10.88 -0.95
N ILE A 15 -5.10 -11.45 -0.14
CA ILE A 15 -5.28 -12.90 -0.12
C ILE A 15 -5.79 -13.39 -1.49
N PRO A 16 -5.68 -14.69 -1.82
CA PRO A 16 -6.31 -15.23 -3.02
C PRO A 16 -7.82 -14.91 -3.07
N LYS A 17 -8.31 -14.50 -4.23
CA LYS A 17 -9.71 -14.18 -4.51
C LYS A 17 -10.13 -14.82 -5.83
N GLU A 18 -11.43 -15.07 -5.99
CA GLU A 18 -11.98 -15.69 -7.20
C GLU A 18 -11.97 -14.74 -8.40
N LEU A 19 -12.24 -13.46 -8.17
CA LEU A 19 -12.24 -12.44 -9.21
C LEU A 19 -10.88 -11.73 -9.26
N ASN A 20 -10.26 -11.65 -10.44
CA ASN A 20 -8.97 -10.96 -10.62
C ASN A 20 -9.02 -9.48 -10.25
N GLU A 21 -10.19 -8.84 -10.38
CA GLU A 21 -10.41 -7.45 -9.94
C GLU A 21 -10.44 -7.29 -8.42
N ASP A 22 -10.63 -8.37 -7.67
CA ASP A 22 -10.50 -8.38 -6.20
C ASP A 22 -9.09 -8.74 -5.75
N ILE A 23 -8.25 -9.25 -6.65
CA ILE A 23 -6.82 -9.39 -6.41
C ILE A 23 -6.18 -8.01 -6.55
N TRP A 24 -5.29 -7.66 -5.62
CA TRP A 24 -4.55 -6.41 -5.70
C TRP A 24 -3.09 -6.58 -5.27
N MET A 25 -2.25 -5.69 -5.77
CA MET A 25 -0.85 -5.54 -5.38
C MET A 25 -0.56 -4.06 -5.14
N VAL A 26 0.16 -3.78 -4.05
CA VAL A 26 0.62 -2.43 -3.71
C VAL A 26 2.13 -2.41 -3.59
N ARG A 27 2.76 -1.39 -4.16
CA ARG A 27 4.17 -1.04 -3.97
C ARG A 27 4.28 0.32 -3.30
N ALA A 28 4.88 0.36 -2.11
CA ALA A 28 5.25 1.62 -1.46
C ALA A 28 6.77 1.85 -1.61
N VAL A 29 7.16 3.05 -2.03
CA VAL A 29 8.54 3.42 -2.32
C VAL A 29 9.02 4.45 -1.30
N LEU A 30 10.04 4.08 -0.53
CA LEU A 30 10.70 4.98 0.40
C LEU A 30 12.03 5.46 -0.22
N PRO A 31 12.18 6.77 -0.49
CA PRO A 31 13.44 7.30 -1.02
C PRO A 31 14.58 7.19 0.01
N PRO A 32 15.84 7.28 -0.45
CA PRO A 32 16.99 7.27 0.44
C PRO A 32 16.97 8.48 1.38
N ASN A 33 17.52 8.31 2.58
CA ASN A 33 17.61 9.37 3.61
C ASN A 33 16.26 9.98 4.03
N ALA A 34 15.17 9.26 3.86
CA ALA A 34 13.84 9.69 4.27
C ALA A 34 13.78 9.95 5.78
N VAL A 35 13.03 11.00 6.12
CA VAL A 35 12.67 11.40 7.49
C VAL A 35 11.16 11.25 7.68
N THR A 36 10.68 11.41 8.90
CA THR A 36 9.26 11.24 9.28
C THR A 36 8.27 11.87 8.30
N ASP A 37 8.51 13.11 7.87
CA ASP A 37 7.59 13.84 6.98
C ASP A 37 7.81 13.55 5.48
N THR A 38 8.71 12.62 5.15
CA THR A 38 8.95 12.25 3.75
C THR A 38 7.77 11.49 3.20
N MET A 39 7.17 12.00 2.13
CA MET A 39 6.09 11.32 1.43
C MET A 39 6.64 10.15 0.62
N MET A 40 6.20 8.95 0.97
CA MET A 40 6.37 7.73 0.18
C MET A 40 5.35 7.70 -0.94
N SER A 41 5.76 7.31 -2.14
CA SER A 41 4.81 7.06 -3.23
C SER A 41 4.24 5.66 -3.10
N VAL A 42 2.92 5.54 -3.26
CA VAL A 42 2.20 4.27 -3.24
C VAL A 42 1.60 4.04 -4.62
N GLU A 43 1.87 2.86 -5.19
CA GLU A 43 1.31 2.41 -6.45
C GLU A 43 0.48 1.16 -6.21
N ALA A 44 -0.73 1.09 -6.79
CA ALA A 44 -1.64 -0.02 -6.60
C ALA A 44 -2.27 -0.50 -7.92
N THR A 45 -2.25 -1.81 -8.13
CA THR A 45 -2.81 -2.46 -9.33
C THR A 45 -3.75 -3.61 -8.97
N ASP A 46 -4.66 -3.94 -9.87
CA ASP A 46 -5.49 -5.16 -9.80
C ASP A 46 -4.68 -6.43 -10.17
N GLY A 47 -5.33 -7.59 -10.14
CA GLY A 47 -4.72 -8.88 -10.52
C GLY A 47 -4.34 -9.00 -12.00
N ASN A 48 -4.76 -8.06 -12.85
CA ASN A 48 -4.37 -7.96 -14.26
C ASN A 48 -3.22 -6.96 -14.47
N GLY A 49 -2.69 -6.36 -13.39
CA GLY A 49 -1.66 -5.33 -13.45
C GLY A 49 -2.17 -3.95 -13.90
N LYS A 50 -3.49 -3.74 -13.95
CA LYS A 50 -4.08 -2.43 -14.28
C LYS A 50 -4.11 -1.54 -13.03
N PRO A 51 -3.84 -0.22 -13.15
CA PRO A 51 -4.02 0.72 -12.05
C PRO A 51 -5.44 0.63 -11.46
N LEU A 52 -5.54 0.67 -10.13
CA LEU A 52 -6.85 0.76 -9.48
C LEU A 52 -7.44 2.17 -9.64
N ASP A 53 -8.61 2.29 -10.25
CA ASP A 53 -9.23 3.60 -10.55
C ASP A 53 -9.51 4.42 -9.28
N LEU A 54 -10.15 3.80 -8.28
CA LEU A 54 -10.46 4.40 -6.99
C LEU A 54 -10.48 3.31 -5.91
N ALA A 55 -9.64 3.47 -4.90
CA ALA A 55 -9.61 2.60 -3.73
C ALA A 55 -9.11 3.37 -2.50
N VAL A 56 -9.43 2.86 -1.32
CA VAL A 56 -8.78 3.29 -0.08
C VAL A 56 -8.10 2.08 0.50
N PHE A 57 -6.81 2.21 0.81
CA PHE A 57 -6.09 1.18 1.54
C PHE A 57 -5.96 1.58 2.99
N GLU A 58 -6.20 0.64 3.88
CA GLU A 58 -5.81 0.74 5.27
C GLU A 58 -4.58 -0.13 5.47
N PHE A 59 -3.42 0.53 5.51
CA PHE A 59 -2.15 -0.09 5.88
C PHE A 59 -1.86 0.36 7.30
N VAL A 60 -1.58 -0.55 8.22
CA VAL A 60 -0.87 -0.17 9.44
C VAL A 60 -1.53 0.99 10.22
N GLY A 61 -2.86 0.94 10.37
CA GLY A 61 -3.69 1.99 10.99
C GLY A 61 -3.85 3.29 10.17
N CYS A 62 -3.21 3.38 9.01
CA CYS A 62 -3.18 4.55 8.14
C CYS A 62 -4.02 4.34 6.89
N ARG A 63 -4.84 5.33 6.56
CA ARG A 63 -5.65 5.34 5.34
C ARG A 63 -4.89 6.03 4.23
N VAL A 64 -4.80 5.37 3.08
CA VAL A 64 -4.19 5.90 1.86
C VAL A 64 -5.22 5.85 0.76
N ASP A 65 -5.62 7.03 0.31
CA ASP A 65 -6.48 7.16 -0.86
C ASP A 65 -5.66 6.89 -2.13
N ILE A 66 -6.21 6.02 -2.98
CA ILE A 66 -5.67 5.68 -4.29
C ILE A 66 -6.61 6.21 -5.36
N SER A 67 -6.03 6.97 -6.29
CA SER A 67 -6.69 7.41 -7.51
C SER A 67 -5.81 7.08 -8.71
N ASN A 68 -6.38 6.41 -9.72
CA ASN A 68 -5.66 5.97 -10.91
C ASN A 68 -4.33 5.24 -10.58
N GLY A 69 -4.40 4.33 -9.61
CA GLY A 69 -3.31 3.50 -9.12
C GLY A 69 -2.25 4.24 -8.31
N LYS A 70 -2.45 5.51 -7.92
CA LYS A 70 -1.48 6.29 -7.17
C LYS A 70 -2.04 6.82 -5.87
N GLY A 71 -1.19 6.82 -4.84
CA GLY A 71 -1.39 7.51 -3.58
C GLY A 71 -0.07 7.87 -2.92
N ALA A 72 -0.15 8.42 -1.72
CA ALA A 72 1.04 8.78 -0.93
C ALA A 72 0.77 8.63 0.57
N LEU A 73 1.83 8.38 1.33
CA LEU A 73 1.81 8.18 2.78
C LEU A 73 3.08 8.77 3.38
N ALA A 74 3.01 9.42 4.54
CA ALA A 74 4.22 9.88 5.23
C ALA A 74 5.00 8.68 5.79
N TYR A 75 6.33 8.71 5.70
CA TYR A 75 7.18 7.64 6.23
C TYR A 75 6.99 7.45 7.74
N GLY A 76 6.75 8.52 8.49
CA GLY A 76 6.45 8.47 9.92
C GLY A 76 5.24 7.59 10.24
N ASP A 77 4.15 7.81 9.50
CA ASP A 77 2.90 7.08 9.64
C ASP A 77 3.08 5.60 9.26
N PHE A 78 3.77 5.35 8.13
CA PHE A 78 4.12 4.00 7.71
C PHE A 78 4.94 3.27 8.78
N ALA A 79 5.99 3.92 9.30
CA ALA A 79 6.91 3.33 10.26
C ALA A 79 6.25 3.03 11.61
N ALA A 80 5.32 3.89 12.05
CA ALA A 80 4.61 3.73 13.31
C ALA A 80 3.79 2.43 13.35
N GLY A 81 3.20 2.05 12.22
CA GLY A 81 2.34 0.88 12.17
C GLY A 81 2.97 -0.36 11.50
N MET A 82 4.23 -0.36 11.04
CA MET A 82 4.90 -1.54 10.43
C MET A 82 4.79 -2.85 11.23
N GLY A 83 4.48 -2.80 12.53
CA GLY A 83 4.18 -3.98 13.36
C GLY A 83 2.83 -4.64 13.06
N GLU A 84 1.93 -3.98 12.36
CA GLU A 84 0.64 -4.50 11.92
C GLU A 84 0.76 -5.10 10.51
N THR A 85 0.37 -6.35 10.35
CA THR A 85 0.51 -7.07 9.07
C THR A 85 -0.76 -7.10 8.25
N ALA A 86 -1.90 -6.74 8.85
CA ALA A 86 -3.19 -6.71 8.18
C ALA A 86 -3.30 -5.49 7.27
N VAL A 87 -3.69 -5.71 6.02
CA VAL A 87 -3.97 -4.66 5.05
C VAL A 87 -5.35 -4.88 4.47
N TRP A 88 -6.10 -3.80 4.30
CA TRP A 88 -7.45 -3.87 3.74
C TRP A 88 -7.59 -2.90 2.58
N MET A 89 -8.18 -3.36 1.48
CA MET A 89 -8.60 -2.51 0.38
C MET A 89 -10.11 -2.31 0.45
N PHE A 90 -10.55 -1.05 0.39
CA PHE A 90 -11.95 -0.64 0.33
C PHE A 90 -12.24 0.00 -1.02
N ARG A 91 -13.40 -0.33 -1.60
CA ARG A 91 -13.88 0.28 -2.85
C ARG A 91 -15.38 0.60 -2.74
N PRO A 92 -15.87 1.64 -3.42
CA PRO A 92 -17.29 1.98 -3.39
C PRO A 92 -18.17 0.79 -3.82
N GLY A 93 -19.17 0.46 -3.01
CA GLY A 93 -20.14 -0.59 -3.32
C GLY A 93 -19.61 -2.02 -3.30
N ARG A 94 -18.40 -2.27 -2.77
CA ARG A 94 -17.80 -3.61 -2.67
C ARG A 94 -17.41 -3.95 -1.24
N GLU A 95 -17.38 -5.23 -0.93
CA GLU A 95 -16.84 -5.71 0.35
C GLU A 95 -15.33 -5.42 0.46
N PRO A 96 -14.81 -5.18 1.68
CA PRO A 96 -13.38 -5.01 1.90
C PRO A 96 -12.59 -6.25 1.50
N VAL A 97 -11.48 -6.06 0.80
CA VAL A 97 -10.59 -7.14 0.39
C VAL A 97 -9.36 -7.16 1.29
N PRO A 98 -9.19 -8.17 2.15
CA PRO A 98 -8.01 -8.29 3.00
C PRO A 98 -6.77 -8.72 2.22
N GLY A 99 -5.62 -8.40 2.77
CA GLY A 99 -4.29 -8.79 2.33
C GLY A 99 -3.27 -8.56 3.43
N GLY A 100 -2.00 -8.58 3.07
CA GLY A 100 -0.94 -8.34 4.04
C GLY A 100 0.39 -7.98 3.41
N LEU A 101 1.31 -7.61 4.30
CA LEU A 101 2.70 -7.36 3.94
C LEU A 101 3.38 -8.66 3.55
N THR A 102 4.03 -8.65 2.38
CA THR A 102 4.88 -9.75 1.96
C THR A 102 6.29 -9.23 1.77
N PHE A 103 7.23 -9.76 2.55
CA PHE A 103 8.65 -9.52 2.32
C PHE A 103 9.08 -10.39 1.15
N GLY A 104 9.47 -9.74 0.05
CA GLY A 104 10.13 -10.35 -1.09
C GLY A 104 11.63 -10.07 -1.07
#